data_AF-A0A4S3KM01-F1
#
_entry.id   AF-A0A4S3KM01-F1
#
_cell.length_a   1.000
_cell.length_b   1.000
_cell.length_c   1.000
_cell.angle_alpha   90.00
_cell.angle_beta   90.00
_cell.angle_gamma   90.00
#
_symmetry.space_group_name_H-M   'P 1'
#
loop_
_entity.id
_entity.type
_entity.pdbx_description
1 polymer ?
#
loop_
_entity_poly.entity_id
_entity_poly.type
_entity_poly.pdbx_seq_one_letter_code
_entity_poly.pdbx_strand_id
1 'polypeptide(L)'
;MLLQLVFEDQWSIPVPMDDRLGEALGVQRERACHDEFDLAFVERLSECFANSLAACLDPDLQLPTDSQVKYAMDIARELGVSLPADALRFRGAAHDFIDRFEDVFRANRERRRRLTSPPGG
;
A
#
# COMPACT_ATOMS: atom_id res chain seq x y z
N MET A 1 31.46 0.19 2.94
CA MET A 1 31.03 1.47 3.57
C MET A 1 29.58 1.37 4.08
N LEU A 2 29.09 2.32 4.88
CA LEU A 2 27.71 2.31 5.41
C LEU A 2 26.98 3.60 5.04
N LEU A 3 25.80 3.46 4.42
CA LEU A 3 24.79 4.53 4.35
C LEU A 3 23.90 4.43 5.59
N GLN A 4 23.50 5.57 6.15
CA GLN A 4 22.55 5.60 7.28
C GLN A 4 21.21 6.12 6.78
N LEU A 5 20.17 5.30 6.90
CA LEU A 5 18.79 5.76 6.77
C LEU A 5 18.33 6.20 8.15
N VAL A 6 17.97 7.47 8.27
CA VAL A 6 17.59 8.07 9.54
C VAL A 6 16.11 8.45 9.46
N PHE A 7 15.31 7.94 10.40
CA PHE A 7 13.91 8.32 10.52
C PHE A 7 13.76 9.33 11.65
N GLU A 8 13.67 10.61 11.25
CA GLU A 8 13.67 11.76 12.17
C GLU A 8 14.83 11.65 13.18
N ASP A 9 14.53 11.78 14.47
CA ASP A 9 15.51 11.59 15.57
C ASP A 9 15.23 10.29 16.36
N GLN A 10 14.45 9.37 15.80
CA GLN A 10 13.96 8.21 16.55
C GLN A 10 14.90 7.02 16.43
N TRP A 11 15.25 6.64 15.19
CA TRP A 11 16.08 5.47 14.91
C TRP A 11 16.79 5.59 13.57
N SER A 12 17.86 4.79 13.42
CA SER A 12 18.64 4.69 12.19
C SER A 12 18.85 3.24 11.77
N ILE A 13 18.86 3.01 10.47
CA ILE A 13 19.15 1.71 9.86
C ILE A 13 20.46 1.81 9.08
N PRO A 14 21.49 1.03 9.44
CA PRO A 14 22.69 0.92 8.65
C PRO A 14 22.40 0.11 7.37
N VAL A 15 22.66 0.72 6.22
CA VAL A 15 22.58 0.08 4.91
C VAL A 15 24.00 -0.24 4.43
N PRO A 16 24.38 -1.52 4.36
CA PRO A 16 25.68 -1.92 3.84
C PRO A 16 25.80 -1.55 2.37
N MET A 17 26.90 -0.90 2.01
CA MET A 17 27.23 -0.61 0.62
C MET A 17 28.64 -1.10 0.32
N ASP A 18 28.80 -1.74 -0.84
CA ASP A 18 30.11 -1.99 -1.40
C ASP A 18 30.74 -0.68 -1.93
N ASP A 19 32.05 -0.71 -2.14
CA ASP A 19 32.79 0.50 -2.52
C ASP A 19 32.39 1.01 -3.91
N ARG A 20 32.04 0.09 -4.82
CA ARG A 20 31.61 0.41 -6.18
C ARG A 20 30.30 1.20 -6.20
N LEU A 21 29.31 0.79 -5.40
CA LEU A 21 28.04 1.48 -5.25
C LEU A 21 28.24 2.87 -4.63
N GLY A 22 29.11 2.96 -3.63
CA GLY A 22 29.50 4.22 -2.99
C GLY A 22 30.06 5.24 -3.96
N GLU A 23 31.05 4.83 -4.75
CA GLU A 23 31.67 5.68 -5.78
C GLU A 23 30.65 6.13 -6.83
N ALA A 24 29.84 5.22 -7.33
CA ALA A 24 28.81 5.53 -8.33
C ALA A 24 27.78 6.54 -7.80
N LEU A 25 27.36 6.39 -6.53
CA LEU A 25 26.44 7.32 -5.88
C LEU A 25 27.07 8.73 -5.73
N GLY A 26 28.36 8.80 -5.40
CA GLY A 26 29.11 10.04 -5.36
C GLY A 26 29.14 10.77 -6.70
N VAL A 27 29.50 10.05 -7.78
CA VAL A 27 29.51 10.58 -9.15
C VAL A 27 28.11 11.03 -9.58
N GLN A 28 27.08 10.25 -9.25
CA GLN A 28 25.70 10.60 -9.61
C GLN A 28 25.22 11.86 -8.89
N ARG A 29 25.58 12.02 -7.62
CA ARG A 29 25.31 13.24 -6.85
C ARG A 29 26.04 14.45 -7.42
N GLU A 30 27.33 14.31 -7.74
CA GLU A 30 28.12 15.39 -8.33
C GLU A 30 27.51 15.87 -9.67
N ARG A 31 27.14 14.93 -10.55
CA ARG A 31 26.43 15.26 -11.80
C ARG A 31 25.12 15.99 -11.56
N ALA A 32 24.36 15.55 -10.57
CA ALA A 32 23.06 16.12 -10.27
C ALA A 32 23.16 17.54 -9.69
N CYS A 33 24.21 17.84 -8.90
CA CYS A 33 24.47 19.19 -8.37
C CYS A 33 24.95 20.21 -9.43
N HIS A 34 25.40 19.77 -10.60
CA HIS A 34 25.90 20.65 -11.66
C HIS A 34 24.85 21.08 -12.69
N ASP A 35 23.74 20.36 -12.81
CA ASP A 35 22.62 20.69 -13.69
C ASP A 35 21.42 21.21 -12.87
N GLU A 36 20.69 22.21 -13.38
CA GLU A 36 19.45 22.73 -12.76
C GLU A 36 18.29 21.70 -12.70
N PHE A 37 18.54 20.44 -13.06
CA PHE A 37 17.57 19.34 -13.15
C PHE A 37 17.72 18.26 -12.04
N ASP A 38 18.31 18.62 -10.88
CA ASP A 38 18.56 17.74 -9.72
C ASP A 38 17.30 17.10 -9.09
N LEU A 39 16.09 17.56 -9.43
CA LEU A 39 14.86 16.95 -8.92
C LEU A 39 14.69 15.50 -9.38
N ALA A 40 15.08 15.16 -10.61
CA ALA A 40 14.77 13.85 -11.17
C ALA A 40 15.54 12.71 -10.48
N PHE A 41 16.78 12.92 -10.05
CA PHE A 41 17.53 11.89 -9.32
C PHE A 41 16.97 11.69 -7.92
N VAL A 42 16.73 12.79 -7.20
CA VAL A 42 16.17 12.77 -5.84
C VAL A 42 14.77 12.15 -5.83
N GLU A 43 13.90 12.51 -6.78
CA GLU A 43 12.55 11.96 -6.92
C GLU A 43 12.57 10.45 -7.14
N ARG A 44 13.39 9.96 -8.09
CA ARG A 44 13.52 8.52 -8.34
C ARG A 44 14.03 7.78 -7.11
N LEU A 45 15.05 8.31 -6.44
CA LEU A 45 15.61 7.70 -5.24
C LEU A 45 14.57 7.64 -4.12
N SER A 46 13.84 8.74 -3.91
CA SER A 46 12.75 8.84 -2.94
C SER A 46 11.63 7.83 -3.19
N GLU A 47 11.16 7.73 -4.43
CA GLU A 47 10.11 6.78 -4.83
C GLU A 47 10.56 5.32 -4.62
N CYS A 48 11.79 4.99 -5.02
CA CYS A 48 12.35 3.65 -4.78
C CYS A 48 12.43 3.31 -3.28
N PHE A 49 12.87 4.24 -2.44
CA PHE A 49 12.93 4.02 -1.00
C PHE A 49 11.55 3.89 -0.37
N ALA A 50 10.60 4.76 -0.73
CA ALA A 50 9.24 4.70 -0.21
C ALA A 50 8.57 3.35 -0.53
N ASN A 51 8.72 2.87 -1.76
CA ASN A 51 8.19 1.57 -2.18
C ASN A 51 8.87 0.40 -1.45
N SER A 52 10.19 0.47 -1.26
CA SER A 52 10.94 -0.56 -0.53
C SER A 52 10.56 -0.61 0.94
N LEU A 53 10.40 0.55 1.59
CA LEU A 53 9.95 0.64 2.98
C LEU A 53 8.53 0.09 3.15
N ALA A 54 7.62 0.44 2.23
CA ALA A 54 6.25 -0.09 2.24
C ALA A 54 6.23 -1.62 2.11
N ALA A 55 7.13 -2.21 1.32
CA ALA A 55 7.25 -3.65 1.16
C ALA A 55 7.82 -4.37 2.39
N CYS A 56 8.57 -3.66 3.25
CA CYS A 56 9.11 -4.21 4.50
C CYS A 56 8.11 -4.19 5.66
N LEU A 57 6.95 -3.53 5.52
CA LEU A 57 5.92 -3.53 6.56
C LEU A 57 5.28 -4.91 6.68
N ASP A 58 4.86 -5.25 7.90
CA ASP A 58 4.05 -6.45 8.15
C ASP A 58 2.80 -6.44 7.25
N PRO A 59 2.33 -7.61 6.76
CA PRO A 59 1.30 -7.67 5.74
C PRO A 59 -0.01 -6.95 6.09
N ASP A 60 -0.35 -6.86 7.37
CA ASP A 60 -1.54 -6.18 7.90
C ASP A 60 -1.40 -4.65 7.91
N LEU A 61 -0.18 -4.13 8.06
CA LEU A 61 0.14 -2.70 8.03
C LEU A 61 0.34 -2.15 6.61
N GLN A 62 0.45 -3.01 5.61
CA GLN A 62 0.51 -2.61 4.21
C GLN A 62 -0.82 -2.02 3.73
N LEU A 63 -0.79 -1.31 2.60
CA LEU A 63 -2.00 -0.82 1.96
C LEU A 63 -2.90 -2.00 1.53
N PRO A 64 -4.23 -1.91 1.71
CA PRO A 64 -5.16 -2.87 1.12
C PRO A 64 -5.02 -2.92 -0.40
N THR A 65 -5.34 -4.06 -1.00
CA THR A 65 -5.39 -4.17 -2.46
C THR A 65 -6.63 -3.47 -3.01
N ASP A 66 -6.59 -3.04 -4.29
CA ASP A 66 -7.77 -2.46 -4.97
C ASP A 66 -8.99 -3.38 -4.90
N SER A 67 -8.76 -4.70 -4.97
CA SER A 67 -9.82 -5.70 -4.84
C SER A 67 -10.43 -5.72 -3.43
N GLN A 68 -9.60 -5.62 -2.38
CA GLN A 68 -10.09 -5.54 -1.00
C GLN A 68 -10.86 -4.24 -0.77
N VAL A 69 -10.34 -3.09 -1.20
CA VAL A 69 -11.04 -1.80 -1.07
C VAL A 69 -12.39 -1.84 -1.77
N LYS A 70 -12.41 -2.29 -3.03
CA LYS A 70 -13.66 -2.41 -3.81
C LYS A 70 -14.65 -3.36 -3.14
N TYR A 71 -14.19 -4.50 -2.65
CA TYR A 71 -15.05 -5.49 -2.01
C TYR A 71 -15.63 -4.96 -0.69
N ALA A 72 -14.81 -4.30 0.13
CA ALA A 72 -15.26 -3.66 1.36
C ALA A 72 -16.29 -2.53 1.10
N MET A 73 -16.07 -1.73 0.06
CA MET A 73 -17.05 -0.69 -0.36
C MET A 73 -18.37 -1.31 -0.84
N ASP A 74 -18.33 -2.43 -1.58
CA ASP A 74 -19.52 -3.14 -2.03
C ASP A 74 -20.32 -3.71 -0.85
N ILE A 75 -19.63 -4.30 0.13
CA ILE A 75 -20.22 -4.78 1.39
C ILE A 75 -20.89 -3.62 2.14
N ALA A 76 -20.17 -2.52 2.36
CA ALA A 76 -20.67 -1.36 3.07
C ALA A 76 -21.96 -0.80 2.45
N ARG A 77 -21.97 -0.66 1.13
CA ARG A 77 -23.12 -0.17 0.37
C ARG A 77 -24.32 -1.12 0.43
N GLU A 78 -24.09 -2.42 0.28
CA GLU A 78 -25.16 -3.43 0.24
C GLU A 78 -25.82 -3.62 1.60
N LEU A 79 -25.03 -3.59 2.68
CA LEU A 79 -25.51 -3.80 4.04
C LEU A 79 -25.92 -2.49 4.74
N GLY A 80 -25.66 -1.34 4.12
CA GLY A 80 -25.92 -0.02 4.71
C GLY A 80 -25.06 0.27 5.95
N VAL A 81 -23.86 -0.32 6.02
CA VAL A 81 -22.91 -0.12 7.13
C VAL A 81 -21.82 0.86 6.72
N SER A 82 -21.26 1.58 7.69
CA SER A 82 -20.14 2.50 7.44
C SER A 82 -18.83 1.72 7.27
N LEU A 83 -18.01 2.12 6.31
CA LEU A 83 -16.66 1.58 6.11
C LEU A 83 -15.67 2.36 7.01
N PRO A 84 -14.96 1.70 7.96
CA PRO A 84 -13.97 2.38 8.78
C PRO A 84 -12.84 2.98 7.93
N ALA A 85 -12.34 4.15 8.33
CA ALA A 85 -11.23 4.79 7.63
C ALA A 85 -9.97 3.90 7.60
N ASP A 86 -9.74 3.12 8.65
CA ASP A 86 -8.59 2.21 8.74
C ASP A 86 -8.66 1.08 7.70
N ALA A 87 -9.87 0.64 7.32
CA ALA A 87 -10.05 -0.35 6.26
C ALA A 87 -9.65 0.18 4.86
N LEU A 88 -9.45 1.49 4.71
CA LEU A 88 -8.90 2.10 3.50
C LEU A 88 -7.38 2.31 3.59
N ARG A 89 -6.80 2.20 4.78
CA ARG A 89 -5.40 2.55 5.06
C ARG A 89 -4.53 1.33 5.33
N PHE A 90 -5.10 0.29 5.95
CA PHE A 90 -4.39 -0.89 6.41
C PHE A 90 -5.08 -2.16 5.94
N ARG A 91 -4.30 -3.06 5.35
CA ARG A 91 -4.75 -4.33 4.79
C ARG A 91 -5.40 -5.21 5.85
N GLY A 92 -4.87 -5.22 7.06
CA GLY A 92 -5.43 -5.95 8.20
C GLY A 92 -6.84 -5.47 8.53
N ALA A 93 -7.01 -4.16 8.72
CA ALA A 93 -8.32 -3.56 8.99
C ALA A 93 -9.33 -3.80 7.84
N ALA A 94 -8.86 -3.80 6.59
CA ALA A 94 -9.69 -4.16 5.44
C ALA A 94 -10.12 -5.62 5.49
N HIS A 95 -9.19 -6.52 5.80
CA HIS A 95 -9.47 -7.95 5.95
C HIS A 95 -10.47 -8.21 7.07
N ASP A 96 -10.27 -7.64 8.26
CA ASP A 96 -11.17 -7.81 9.41
C ASP A 96 -12.58 -7.29 9.10
N PHE A 97 -12.70 -6.16 8.40
CA PHE A 97 -13.99 -5.65 7.96
C PHE A 97 -14.68 -6.62 6.98
N ILE A 98 -13.94 -7.12 5.99
CA ILE A 98 -14.47 -8.05 5.00
C ILE A 98 -14.93 -9.33 5.69
N ASP A 99 -14.07 -9.97 6.48
CA ASP A 99 -14.33 -11.23 7.17
C ASP A 99 -15.59 -11.15 8.05
N ARG A 100 -15.75 -10.02 8.78
CA ARG A 100 -16.92 -9.77 9.63
C ARG A 100 -18.25 -9.74 8.88
N PHE A 101 -18.28 -9.26 7.64
CA PHE A 101 -19.52 -8.95 6.92
C PHE A 101 -19.75 -9.79 5.66
N GLU A 102 -18.74 -10.55 5.21
CA GLU A 102 -18.75 -11.30 3.96
C GLU A 102 -19.87 -12.33 3.89
N ASP A 103 -20.13 -13.06 4.98
CA ASP A 103 -21.20 -14.06 5.04
C ASP A 103 -22.59 -13.45 4.82
N VAL A 104 -22.86 -12.33 5.51
CA VAL A 104 -24.14 -11.62 5.41
C VAL A 104 -24.30 -11.00 4.01
N PHE A 105 -23.21 -10.44 3.47
CA PHE A 105 -23.18 -9.90 2.12
C PHE A 105 -23.48 -10.96 1.05
N ARG A 106 -22.86 -12.14 1.15
CA ARG A 106 -23.12 -13.27 0.25
C ARG A 106 -24.56 -13.74 0.34
N ALA A 107 -25.11 -13.90 1.55
CA ALA A 107 -26.49 -14.31 1.76
C ALA A 107 -27.50 -13.32 1.15
N ASN A 108 -27.29 -12.01 1.31
CA ASN A 108 -28.17 -10.98 0.72
C ASN A 108 -28.11 -11.01 -0.82
N ARG A 109 -26.91 -11.16 -1.38
CA ARG A 109 -26.72 -11.23 -2.84
C ARG A 109 -27.40 -12.46 -3.46
N GLU A 110 -27.33 -13.60 -2.79
CA GLU A 110 -28.05 -14.81 -3.21
C GLU A 110 -29.56 -14.65 -3.18
N ARG A 111 -30.11 -14.08 -2.09
CA ARG A 111 -31.55 -13.78 -2.00
C ARG A 111 -32.01 -12.86 -3.12
N ARG A 112 -31.24 -11.78 -3.39
CA ARG A 112 -31.55 -10.85 -4.49
C ARG A 112 -31.50 -11.52 -5.86
N ARG A 113 -30.52 -12.39 -6.12
CA ARG A 113 -30.43 -13.16 -7.38
C ARG A 113 -31.64 -14.07 -7.59
N ARG A 114 -32.12 -14.74 -6.53
CA ARG A 114 -33.32 -15.58 -6.59
C ARG A 114 -34.59 -14.77 -6.89
N LEU A 115 -34.69 -13.55 -6.35
CA LEU A 115 -35.83 -12.65 -6.59
C LEU A 115 -35.83 -12.02 -7.99
N THR A 116 -34.66 -11.91 -8.63
CA THR A 116 -34.49 -11.25 -9.94
C THR A 116 -34.37 -12.23 -11.11
N SER A 117 -34.30 -13.54 -10.82
CA SER A 117 -34.41 -14.58 -11.84
C SER A 117 -35.88 -14.70 -12.27
N PRO A 118 -36.21 -14.56 -13.57
CA PRO A 118 -37.59 -14.71 -14.04
C PRO A 118 -38.07 -16.16 -13.82
N PRO A 119 -39.36 -16.39 -13.54
CA PRO A 119 -39.90 -17.74 -13.58
C PRO A 119 -39.65 -18.30 -14.98
N GLY A 120 -38.96 -19.44 -15.07
CA GLY A 120 -38.62 -20.07 -16.33
C GLY A 120 -39.85 -20.21 -17.23
N GLY A 121 -39.70 -19.77 -18.48
CA GLY A 121 -40.63 -20.07 -19.57
C GLY A 121 -40.33 -21.44 -20.18
#